data_AF-A0A5C8MDP8-F1
#
_entry.id   AF-A0A5C8MDP8-F1
#
_cell.length_a   1.000
_cell.length_b   1.000
_cell.length_c   1.000
_cell.angle_alpha   90.00
_cell.angle_beta   90.00
_cell.angle_gamma   90.00
#
_symmetry.space_group_name_H-M   'P 1'
#
loop_
_entity.id
_entity.type
_entity.pdbx_description
1 polymer ?
#
loop_
_entity_poly.entity_id
_entity_poly.type
_entity_poly.pdbx_seq_one_letter_code
_entity_poly.pdbx_strand_id
1 'polypeptide(L)'
;IFRHYKTKKDLLLAIVTPTLFQSVAPFLAKEFVKEVFDSQYQSYEEFIRVLLKNRYEFVKKYLPAIRVFWQEIAFHEEIKEQFQRVFTVHVYQKFKKIVEYFQTKGEIAAIPVDSVIRMTITTIAGFLVTRFIVLPDYEWDDEAEMERTIQFLMNGLAKKTPNS
;
A
#
# COMPACT_ATOMS: atom_id res chain seq x y z
N ILE A 1 36.71 -10.35 1.40
CA ILE A 1 35.39 -9.65 1.30
C ILE A 1 34.69 -10.01 -0.02
N PHE A 2 35.27 -9.74 -1.20
CA PHE A 2 34.72 -10.18 -2.52
C PHE A 2 34.59 -11.71 -2.74
N ARG A 3 35.11 -12.54 -1.83
CA ARG A 3 35.00 -14.01 -1.90
C ARG A 3 33.63 -14.54 -1.46
N HIS A 4 32.86 -13.75 -0.70
CA HIS A 4 31.53 -14.12 -0.20
C HIS A 4 30.38 -13.44 -0.96
N TYR A 5 30.67 -12.46 -1.83
CA TYR A 5 29.66 -11.68 -2.56
C TYR A 5 29.99 -11.72 -4.06
N LYS A 6 29.08 -12.32 -4.85
CA LYS A 6 29.32 -12.62 -6.27
C LYS A 6 29.37 -11.36 -7.14
N THR A 7 28.73 -10.26 -6.72
CA THR A 7 28.72 -8.99 -7.45
C THR A 7 28.88 -7.77 -6.53
N LYS A 8 29.25 -6.62 -7.10
CA LYS A 8 29.25 -5.31 -6.40
C LYS A 8 27.87 -4.95 -5.85
N LYS A 9 26.80 -5.42 -6.51
CA LYS A 9 25.40 -5.23 -6.11
C LYS A 9 25.08 -6.04 -4.84
N ASP A 10 25.55 -7.29 -4.77
CA ASP A 10 25.32 -8.16 -3.61
C ASP A 10 26.00 -7.62 -2.35
N LEU A 11 27.22 -7.09 -2.50
CA LEU A 11 27.95 -6.46 -1.40
C LEU A 11 27.24 -5.18 -0.92
N LEU A 12 26.75 -4.35 -1.84
CA LEU A 12 26.01 -3.14 -1.51
C LEU A 12 24.69 -3.48 -0.79
N LEU A 13 23.93 -4.45 -1.31
CA LEU A 13 22.70 -4.94 -0.69
C LEU A 13 22.97 -5.45 0.72
N ALA A 14 23.99 -6.29 0.93
CA ALA A 14 24.33 -6.81 2.26
C ALA A 14 24.65 -5.72 3.29
N ILE A 15 25.16 -4.56 2.85
CA ILE A 15 25.46 -3.41 3.71
C ILE A 15 24.22 -2.56 3.97
N VAL A 16 23.38 -2.35 2.95
CA VAL A 16 22.23 -1.41 3.02
C VAL A 16 20.98 -2.08 3.61
N THR A 17 20.80 -3.38 3.37
CA THR A 17 19.63 -4.17 3.79
C THR A 17 19.32 -4.07 5.30
N PRO A 18 20.30 -4.22 6.22
CA PRO A 18 20.02 -4.08 7.65
C PRO A 18 19.45 -2.72 8.03
N THR A 19 20.05 -1.62 7.54
CA THR A 19 19.58 -0.25 7.82
C THR A 19 18.19 0.00 7.22
N LEU A 20 17.95 -0.49 6.00
CA LEU A 20 16.66 -0.39 5.32
C LEU A 20 15.55 -1.04 6.16
N PHE A 21 15.75 -2.27 6.63
CA PHE A 21 14.72 -3.03 7.34
C PHE A 21 14.61 -2.73 8.83
N GLN A 22 15.71 -2.41 9.52
CA GLN A 22 15.70 -2.18 10.96
C GLN A 22 15.36 -0.73 11.34
N SER A 23 15.57 0.23 10.45
CA SER A 23 15.37 1.66 10.77
C SER A 23 14.41 2.35 9.80
N VAL A 24 14.67 2.28 8.49
CA VAL A 24 13.91 3.05 7.50
C VAL A 24 12.47 2.54 7.36
N ALA A 25 12.27 1.23 7.15
CA ALA A 25 10.94 0.67 6.97
C ALA A 25 10.01 0.88 8.19
N PRO A 26 10.45 0.61 9.45
CA PRO A 26 9.63 0.90 10.63
C PRO A 26 9.31 2.39 10.81
N PHE A 27 10.24 3.29 10.46
CA PHE A 27 10.01 4.74 10.51
C PHE A 27 8.91 5.16 9.53
N LEU A 28 9.04 4.77 8.25
CA LEU A 28 8.06 5.09 7.21
C LEU A 28 6.68 4.47 7.50
N ALA A 29 6.65 3.28 8.10
CA ALA A 29 5.40 2.64 8.53
C ALA A 29 4.70 3.42 9.65
N LYS A 30 5.45 3.92 10.64
CA LYS A 30 4.90 4.75 11.72
C LYS A 30 4.38 6.09 11.19
N GLU A 31 5.12 6.73 10.28
CA GLU A 31 4.70 7.96 9.63
C GLU A 31 3.40 7.75 8.84
N PHE A 32 3.33 6.71 8.00
CA PHE A 32 2.12 6.31 7.30
C PHE A 32 0.93 6.09 8.23
N VAL A 33 1.15 5.36 9.31
CA VAL A 33 0.11 5.08 10.31
C VAL A 33 -0.44 6.37 10.90
N LYS A 34 0.44 7.31 11.26
CA LYS A 34 0.06 8.60 11.82
C LYS A 34 -0.74 9.43 10.81
N GLU A 35 -0.31 9.48 9.56
CA GLU A 35 -0.94 10.31 8.53
C GLU A 35 -2.30 9.78 8.06
N VAL A 36 -2.50 8.46 8.09
CA VAL A 36 -3.67 7.81 7.45
C VAL A 36 -4.63 7.15 8.43
N PHE A 37 -4.19 6.76 9.63
CA PHE A 37 -5.04 5.99 10.55
C PHE A 37 -5.32 6.68 11.89
N ASP A 38 -4.67 7.81 12.18
CA ASP A 38 -4.92 8.56 13.42
C ASP A 38 -6.00 9.65 13.23
N SER A 39 -6.54 9.81 12.01
CA SER A 39 -7.67 10.70 11.71
C SER A 39 -9.01 9.97 11.85
N GLN A 40 -10.07 10.72 12.18
CA GLN A 40 -11.45 10.22 12.10
C GLN A 40 -12.04 10.58 10.74
N TYR A 41 -12.65 9.60 10.08
CA TYR A 41 -13.28 9.76 8.77
C TYR A 41 -14.80 9.70 8.87
N GLN A 42 -15.48 10.53 8.09
CA GLN A 42 -16.93 10.56 8.01
C GLN A 42 -17.48 9.39 7.18
N SER A 43 -16.75 9.00 6.14
CA SER A 43 -17.05 7.90 5.23
C SER A 43 -15.80 7.04 4.95
N TYR A 44 -16.01 5.82 4.47
CA TYR A 44 -14.93 4.98 3.96
C TYR A 44 -14.29 5.61 2.72
N GLU A 45 -15.07 6.30 1.89
CA GLU A 45 -14.54 7.04 0.74
C GLU A 45 -13.48 8.07 1.15
N GLU A 46 -13.74 8.86 2.19
CA GLU A 46 -12.80 9.85 2.72
C GLU A 46 -11.50 9.19 3.18
N PHE A 47 -11.62 8.04 3.87
CA PHE A 47 -10.47 7.24 4.25
C PHE A 47 -9.67 6.75 3.03
N ILE A 48 -10.33 6.21 2.00
CA ILE A 48 -9.66 5.75 0.77
C ILE A 48 -8.98 6.91 0.04
N ARG A 49 -9.62 8.08 0.00
CA ARG A 49 -9.07 9.29 -0.61
C ARG A 49 -7.76 9.71 0.06
N VAL A 50 -7.73 9.75 1.39
CA VAL A 50 -6.50 10.05 2.15
C VAL A 50 -5.45 8.95 1.99
N LEU A 51 -5.85 7.67 2.08
CA LEU A 51 -4.96 6.54 1.88
C LEU A 51 -4.30 6.57 0.49
N LEU A 52 -5.08 6.70 -0.57
CA LEU A 52 -4.59 6.69 -1.95
C LEU A 52 -3.68 7.88 -2.22
N LYS A 53 -4.09 9.10 -1.83
CA LYS A 53 -3.24 10.30 -2.00
C LYS A 53 -1.92 10.14 -1.27
N ASN A 54 -1.94 9.65 -0.03
CA ASN A 54 -0.74 9.40 0.74
C ASN A 54 0.19 8.37 0.06
N ARG A 55 -0.35 7.24 -0.42
CA ARG A 55 0.43 6.22 -1.12
C ARG A 55 0.96 6.72 -2.47
N TYR A 56 0.20 7.54 -3.20
CA TYR A 56 0.65 8.16 -4.43
C TYR A 56 1.86 9.08 -4.19
N GLU A 57 1.77 10.00 -3.21
CA GLU A 57 2.88 10.90 -2.89
C GLU A 57 4.10 10.14 -2.37
N PHE A 58 3.90 9.08 -1.57
CA PHE A 58 4.96 8.20 -1.13
C PHE A 58 5.69 7.55 -2.32
N VAL A 59 4.94 6.98 -3.27
CA VAL A 59 5.54 6.34 -4.45
C VAL A 59 6.28 7.35 -5.30
N LYS A 60 5.70 8.52 -5.54
CA LYS A 60 6.32 9.60 -6.31
C LYS A 60 7.63 10.09 -5.66
N LYS A 61 7.63 10.29 -4.34
CA LYS A 61 8.79 10.74 -3.57
C LYS A 61 9.94 9.73 -3.57
N TYR A 62 9.63 8.44 -3.51
CA TYR A 62 10.61 7.36 -3.38
C TYR A 62 10.73 6.49 -4.64
N LEU A 63 10.30 6.99 -5.80
CA LEU A 63 10.17 6.23 -7.04
C LEU A 63 11.43 5.44 -7.44
N PRO A 64 12.66 6.01 -7.41
CA PRO A 64 13.86 5.27 -7.75
C PRO A 64 14.08 4.05 -6.84
N ALA A 65 13.86 4.21 -5.53
CA ALA A 65 14.02 3.14 -4.56
C ALA A 65 12.93 2.06 -4.72
N ILE A 66 11.69 2.47 -4.97
CA ILE A 66 10.56 1.56 -5.18
C ILE A 66 10.74 0.75 -6.47
N ARG A 67 11.27 1.36 -7.54
CA ARG A 67 11.57 0.66 -8.78
C ARG A 67 12.61 -0.43 -8.57
N VAL A 68 13.68 -0.15 -7.83
CA VAL A 68 14.68 -1.16 -7.44
C VAL A 68 14.01 -2.26 -6.61
N PHE A 69 13.26 -1.88 -5.57
CA PHE A 69 12.56 -2.83 -4.70
C PHE A 69 11.63 -3.77 -5.48
N TRP A 70 10.85 -3.23 -6.42
CA TRP A 70 9.95 -4.02 -7.28
C TRP A 70 10.70 -5.04 -8.14
N GLN A 71 11.88 -4.70 -8.64
CA GLN A 71 12.72 -5.62 -9.42
C GLN A 71 13.32 -6.73 -8.54
N GLU A 72 13.69 -6.40 -7.30
CA GLU A 72 14.36 -7.32 -6.38
C GLU A 72 13.40 -8.22 -5.59
N ILE A 73 12.13 -7.82 -5.37
CA ILE A 73 11.20 -8.56 -4.50
C ILE A 73 10.95 -10.01 -4.95
N ALA A 74 11.08 -10.30 -6.25
CA ALA A 74 10.94 -11.65 -6.79
C ALA A 74 12.13 -12.58 -6.47
N PHE A 75 13.29 -12.02 -6.13
CA PHE A 75 14.54 -12.75 -5.92
C PHE A 75 14.93 -12.89 -4.44
N HIS A 76 14.27 -12.16 -3.54
CA HIS A 76 14.63 -12.10 -2.12
C HIS A 76 13.42 -12.33 -1.22
N GLU A 77 13.25 -13.56 -0.73
CA GLU A 77 12.17 -13.93 0.19
C GLU A 77 12.17 -13.11 1.48
N GLU A 78 13.35 -12.74 1.99
CA GLU A 78 13.51 -11.89 3.17
C GLU A 78 12.74 -10.56 3.01
N ILE A 79 12.72 -9.98 1.81
CA ILE A 79 12.00 -8.73 1.53
C ILE A 79 10.49 -8.92 1.75
N LYS A 80 9.94 -10.04 1.26
CA LYS A 80 8.53 -10.40 1.43
C LYS A 80 8.19 -10.59 2.90
N GLU A 81 9.04 -11.29 3.65
CA GLU A 81 8.84 -11.50 5.09
C GLU A 81 8.83 -10.19 5.88
N GLN A 82 9.76 -9.27 5.58
CA GLN A 82 9.81 -7.96 6.24
C GLN A 82 8.57 -7.12 5.91
N PHE A 83 8.12 -7.10 4.65
CA PHE A 83 6.89 -6.41 4.28
C PHE A 83 5.67 -6.95 5.02
N GLN A 84 5.52 -8.28 5.07
CA GLN A 84 4.45 -8.95 5.82
C GLN A 84 4.50 -8.60 7.31
N ARG A 85 5.69 -8.60 7.91
CA ARG A 85 5.89 -8.25 9.32
C ARG A 85 5.49 -6.80 9.60
N VAL A 86 5.99 -5.85 8.80
CA VAL A 86 5.67 -4.42 8.95
C VAL A 86 4.17 -4.19 8.81
N PHE A 87 3.53 -4.79 7.81
CA PHE A 87 2.09 -4.68 7.62
C PHE A 87 1.30 -5.23 8.81
N THR A 88 1.61 -6.45 9.24
CA THR A 88 0.86 -7.14 10.30
C THR A 88 1.00 -6.43 11.64
N VAL A 89 2.22 -5.94 11.95
CA VAL A 89 2.52 -5.30 13.24
C VAL A 89 1.96 -3.87 13.31
N HIS A 90 2.07 -3.09 12.23
CA HIS A 90 1.80 -1.64 12.29
C HIS A 90 0.48 -1.22 11.64
N VAL A 91 0.02 -1.93 10.61
CA VAL A 91 -1.07 -1.46 9.74
C VAL A 91 -2.35 -2.27 9.94
N TYR A 92 -2.24 -3.61 9.97
CA TYR A 92 -3.40 -4.51 9.86
C TYR A 92 -4.50 -4.22 10.89
N GLN A 93 -4.15 -4.12 12.18
CA GLN A 93 -5.14 -3.91 13.24
C GLN A 93 -5.85 -2.55 13.14
N LYS A 94 -5.17 -1.51 12.66
CA LYS A 94 -5.77 -0.18 12.44
C LYS A 94 -6.71 -0.21 11.24
N PHE A 95 -6.29 -0.84 10.15
CA PHE A 95 -7.13 -1.01 8.96
C PHE A 95 -8.39 -1.83 9.27
N LYS A 96 -8.22 -2.96 9.96
CA LYS A 96 -9.33 -3.82 10.40
C LYS A 96 -10.41 -3.02 11.14
N LYS A 97 -10.01 -2.20 12.11
CA LYS A 97 -10.95 -1.35 12.88
C LYS A 97 -11.72 -0.36 12.00
N ILE A 98 -11.06 0.25 11.02
CA ILE A 98 -11.72 1.17 10.08
C ILE A 98 -12.77 0.43 9.25
N VAL A 99 -12.43 -0.75 8.71
CA VAL A 99 -13.36 -1.55 7.92
C VAL A 99 -14.54 -2.00 8.77
N GLU A 100 -14.30 -2.55 9.95
CA GLU A 100 -15.38 -2.98 10.87
C GLU A 100 -16.31 -1.82 11.23
N TYR A 101 -15.74 -0.63 11.49
CA TYR A 101 -16.52 0.57 11.75
C TYR A 101 -17.45 0.93 10.58
N PHE A 102 -16.95 0.97 9.35
CA PHE A 102 -17.78 1.32 8.19
C PHE A 102 -18.73 0.19 7.74
N GLN A 103 -18.43 -1.08 8.08
CA GLN A 103 -19.39 -2.18 7.96
C GLN A 103 -20.55 -2.04 8.96
N THR A 104 -20.26 -1.67 10.21
CA THR A 104 -21.32 -1.47 11.23
C THR A 104 -22.23 -0.28 10.90
N LYS A 105 -21.69 0.76 10.24
CA LYS A 105 -22.47 1.86 9.65
C LYS A 105 -23.27 1.48 8.40
N GLY A 106 -23.03 0.29 7.83
CA GLY A 106 -23.71 -0.18 6.64
C GLY A 106 -23.21 0.45 5.33
N GLU A 107 -22.07 1.14 5.34
CA GLU A 107 -21.46 1.72 4.14
C GLU A 107 -20.78 0.64 3.29
N ILE A 108 -20.09 -0.30 3.95
CA ILE A 108 -19.41 -1.43 3.31
C ILE A 108 -20.25 -2.70 3.48
N ALA A 109 -20.26 -3.56 2.46
CA ALA A 109 -20.88 -4.88 2.50
C ALA A 109 -20.33 -5.75 3.65
N ALA A 110 -21.18 -6.59 4.25
CA ALA A 110 -20.82 -7.50 5.33
C ALA A 110 -20.07 -8.75 4.83
N ILE A 111 -19.03 -8.54 4.03
CA ILE A 111 -18.08 -9.57 3.60
C ILE A 111 -16.92 -9.67 4.61
N PRO A 112 -16.09 -10.73 4.60
CA PRO A 112 -14.97 -10.85 5.53
C PRO A 112 -14.04 -9.63 5.47
N VAL A 113 -13.67 -9.08 6.64
CA VAL A 113 -12.83 -7.87 6.75
C VAL A 113 -11.52 -8.00 5.98
N ASP A 114 -10.88 -9.17 6.05
CA ASP A 114 -9.64 -9.44 5.31
C ASP A 114 -9.83 -9.35 3.79
N SER A 115 -11.02 -9.69 3.29
CA SER A 115 -11.35 -9.53 1.88
C SER A 115 -11.46 -8.07 1.47
N VAL A 116 -12.11 -7.23 2.29
CA VAL A 116 -12.18 -5.77 2.06
C VAL A 116 -10.77 -5.20 2.04
N ILE A 117 -9.96 -5.48 3.06
CA ILE A 117 -8.57 -4.99 3.16
C ILE A 117 -7.77 -5.42 1.92
N ARG A 118 -7.81 -6.71 1.55
CA ARG A 118 -7.11 -7.24 0.38
C ARG A 118 -7.53 -6.53 -0.90
N MET A 119 -8.84 -6.36 -1.13
CA MET A 119 -9.36 -5.70 -2.35
C MET A 119 -8.94 -4.24 -2.42
N THR A 120 -9.05 -3.50 -1.30
CA THR A 120 -8.61 -2.11 -1.21
C THR A 120 -7.13 -1.96 -1.51
N ILE A 121 -6.27 -2.73 -0.83
CA ILE A 121 -4.82 -2.65 -1.01
C ILE A 121 -4.44 -3.04 -2.44
N THR A 122 -5.01 -4.13 -2.97
CA THR A 122 -4.65 -4.62 -4.31
C THR A 122 -5.06 -3.64 -5.39
N THR A 123 -6.22 -2.98 -5.27
CA THR A 123 -6.68 -2.00 -6.26
C THR A 123 -5.77 -0.77 -6.25
N ILE A 124 -5.48 -0.21 -5.07
CA ILE A 124 -4.56 0.93 -4.93
C ILE A 124 -3.16 0.57 -5.45
N ALA A 125 -2.61 -0.57 -5.03
CA ALA A 125 -1.30 -1.02 -5.46
C ALA A 125 -1.25 -1.27 -6.97
N GLY A 126 -2.31 -1.87 -7.55
CA GLY A 126 -2.42 -2.13 -8.98
C GLY A 126 -2.37 -0.85 -9.81
N PHE A 127 -3.13 0.17 -9.40
CA PHE A 127 -3.04 1.50 -10.02
C PHE A 127 -1.62 2.07 -9.94
N LEU A 128 -1.02 2.12 -8.74
CA LEU A 128 0.30 2.71 -8.53
C LEU A 128 1.40 1.98 -9.29
N VAL A 129 1.41 0.64 -9.28
CA VAL A 129 2.38 -0.15 -10.04
C VAL A 129 2.21 0.10 -11.53
N THR A 130 0.98 0.11 -12.04
CA THR A 130 0.74 0.37 -13.46
C THR A 130 1.23 1.76 -13.86
N ARG A 131 0.88 2.77 -13.07
CA ARG A 131 1.21 4.17 -13.31
C ARG A 131 2.71 4.46 -13.28
N PHE A 132 3.44 3.92 -12.29
CA PHE A 132 4.83 4.31 -12.01
C PHE A 132 5.88 3.33 -12.50
N ILE A 133 5.50 2.07 -12.72
CA ILE A 133 6.44 0.99 -13.06
C ILE A 133 6.16 0.42 -14.45
N VAL A 134 4.90 0.12 -14.79
CA VAL A 134 4.57 -0.54 -16.06
C VAL A 134 4.46 0.46 -17.21
N LEU A 135 3.75 1.57 -17.01
CA LEU A 135 3.48 2.60 -18.02
C LEU A 135 3.86 4.01 -17.52
N PRO A 136 5.12 4.23 -17.10
CA PRO A 136 5.55 5.51 -16.52
C PRO A 136 5.51 6.69 -17.49
N ASP A 137 5.71 6.43 -18.78
CA ASP A 137 5.83 7.46 -19.84
C ASP A 137 4.50 7.69 -20.60
N TYR A 138 3.43 6.98 -20.23
CA TYR A 138 2.11 7.23 -20.78
C TYR A 138 1.54 8.56 -20.25
N GLU A 139 0.67 9.22 -21.02
CA GLU A 139 0.02 10.44 -20.57
C GLU A 139 -1.14 10.10 -19.63
N TRP A 140 -0.94 10.34 -18.33
CA TRP A 140 -1.93 10.08 -17.28
C TRP A 140 -2.56 11.37 -16.77
N ASP A 141 -3.88 11.36 -16.61
CA ASP A 141 -4.58 12.27 -15.70
C ASP A 141 -4.62 11.61 -14.31
N ASP A 142 -3.58 11.86 -13.52
CA ASP A 142 -3.40 11.19 -12.22
C ASP A 142 -4.55 11.46 -11.25
N GLU A 143 -5.14 12.66 -11.29
CA GLU A 143 -6.26 13.01 -10.42
C GLU A 143 -7.53 12.26 -10.82
N ALA A 144 -7.84 12.22 -12.12
CA ALA A 144 -9.00 11.47 -12.62
C ALA A 144 -8.85 9.96 -12.38
N GLU A 145 -7.65 9.41 -12.50
CA GLU A 145 -7.39 7.97 -12.32
C GLU A 145 -7.43 7.57 -10.84
N MET A 146 -6.96 8.44 -9.94
CA MET A 146 -7.18 8.27 -8.50
C MET A 146 -8.68 8.29 -8.17
N GLU A 147 -9.44 9.24 -8.72
CA GLU A 147 -10.88 9.31 -8.49
C GLU A 147 -11.61 8.06 -9.00
N ARG A 148 -11.31 7.60 -10.22
CA ARG A 148 -11.90 6.36 -10.76
C ARG A 148 -11.54 5.14 -9.92
N THR A 149 -10.32 5.08 -9.38
CA THR A 149 -9.90 4.03 -8.45
C THR A 149 -10.73 4.05 -7.16
N ILE A 150 -10.98 5.23 -6.60
CA ILE A 150 -11.83 5.42 -5.42
C ILE A 150 -13.25 4.97 -5.73
N GLN A 151 -13.85 5.45 -6.83
CA GLN A 151 -15.22 5.10 -7.21
C GLN A 151 -15.38 3.61 -7.51
N PHE A 152 -14.40 2.98 -8.15
CA PHE A 152 -14.39 1.52 -8.35
C PHE A 152 -14.43 0.76 -7.03
N LEU A 153 -13.64 1.18 -6.03
CA LEU A 153 -13.65 0.59 -4.70
C LEU A 153 -14.98 0.82 -3.99
N MET A 154 -15.49 2.05 -3.99
CA MET A 154 -16.75 2.39 -3.32
C MET A 154 -17.91 1.59 -3.90
N ASN A 155 -18.04 1.53 -5.23
CA ASN A 155 -19.09 0.78 -5.89
C ASN A 155 -18.93 -0.74 -5.69
N GLY A 156 -17.71 -1.25 -5.68
CA GLY A 156 -17.43 -2.67 -5.48
C GLY A 156 -17.62 -3.15 -4.05
N LEU A 157 -17.40 -2.28 -3.06
CA LEU A 157 -17.48 -2.58 -1.63
C LEU A 157 -18.78 -2.14 -0.98
N ALA A 158 -19.57 -1.28 -1.65
CA ALA A 158 -20.83 -0.78 -1.11
C ALA A 158 -21.76 -1.92 -0.71
N LYS A 159 -22.45 -1.73 0.42
CA LYS A 159 -23.54 -2.63 0.79
C LYS A 159 -24.66 -2.50 -0.24
N LYS A 160 -24.85 -3.55 -1.05
CA LYS A 160 -25.98 -3.61 -1.97
C LYS A 160 -27.28 -3.63 -1.18
N THR A 161 -28.19 -2.73 -1.51
CA THR A 161 -29.60 -2.87 -1.14
C THR A 161 -30.22 -3.95 -2.04
N PRO A 162 -31.16 -4.77 -1.56
CA PRO A 162 -31.68 -5.92 -2.32
C PRO A 162 -32.36 -5.62 -3.68
N ASN A 163 -32.41 -4.38 -4.15
CA ASN A 163 -33.16 -3.95 -5.34
C ASN A 163 -32.39 -3.01 -6.28
N SER A 164 -31.05 -3.10 -6.36
CA SER A 164 -30.23 -2.33 -7.32
C SER A 164 -29.52 -3.23 -8.32
#